data_AF-A0A495QB57-F1
#
_entry.id   AF-A0A495QB57-F1
#
_cell.length_a   1.000
_cell.length_b   1.000
_cell.length_c   1.000
_cell.angle_alpha   90.00
_cell.angle_beta   90.00
_cell.angle_gamma   90.00
#
_symmetry.space_group_name_H-M   'P 1'
#
loop_
_entity.id
_entity.type
_entity.pdbx_description
1 polymer ?
#
loop_
_entity_poly.entity_id
_entity_poly.type
_entity_poly.pdbx_seq_one_letter_code
_entity_poly.pdbx_strand_id
1 'polypeptide(L)'
;MSVRRLAAFAAAVLAVAVLAGCAGGGPAPPQRAWFRVVILPDGNALLDLHAAGRLRSDADVRALARRVAAATFPGAWAARARTERDRGLPFARVEIRRAYRTGPAPSLRIDTAAAVRVLAARGFRDTTMRLRLPSVPATVRANTGHANTGQADTGQADTGSSGPLAWRLRADAPPPVVRVELRPRPVRWLAAMALPVLGAAGVGLGFFVRRRILALPAAGLSVAAAIIAVAVPAGRQGDGLGVAGLCGGTALRVATIAPLTAVPLALPAVLLLATMVCRLVTGPDVRSAHEARPADTGVFW
;
A
#
# COMPACT_ATOMS: atom_id res chain seq x y z
N MET A 1 41.96 -18.46 57.93
CA MET A 1 41.31 -17.59 56.92
C MET A 1 40.92 -16.28 57.60
N SER A 2 41.36 -15.12 57.10
CA SER A 2 41.01 -13.83 57.72
C SER A 2 39.54 -13.47 57.48
N VAL A 3 38.90 -12.83 58.47
CA VAL A 3 37.48 -12.41 58.44
C VAL A 3 37.12 -11.66 57.14
N ARG A 4 38.08 -10.91 56.58
CA ARG A 4 37.94 -10.21 55.30
C ARG A 4 37.72 -11.14 54.10
N ARG A 5 38.38 -12.30 54.04
CA ARG A 5 38.19 -13.26 52.94
C ARG A 5 36.82 -13.94 53.01
N LEU A 6 36.31 -14.16 54.22
CA LEU A 6 35.00 -14.76 54.45
C LEU A 6 33.87 -13.80 54.06
N ALA A 7 34.02 -12.51 54.39
CA ALA A 7 33.10 -11.45 53.95
C ALA A 7 33.10 -11.26 52.42
N ALA A 8 34.26 -11.29 51.77
CA ALA A 8 34.36 -11.19 50.31
C ALA A 8 33.70 -12.38 49.60
N PHE A 9 33.87 -13.59 50.12
CA PHE A 9 33.25 -14.79 49.58
C PHE A 9 31.72 -14.76 49.76
N ALA A 10 31.24 -14.36 50.93
CA ALA A 10 29.80 -14.20 51.17
C ALA A 10 29.17 -13.16 50.24
N ALA A 11 29.84 -12.01 50.01
CA ALA A 11 29.36 -10.99 49.08
C ALA A 11 29.34 -11.50 47.62
N ALA A 12 30.35 -12.26 47.19
CA ALA A 12 30.39 -12.85 45.86
C ALA A 12 29.28 -13.88 45.65
N VAL A 13 29.03 -14.76 46.63
CA VAL A 13 27.95 -15.75 46.58
C VAL A 13 26.58 -15.06 46.56
N LEU A 14 26.40 -14.01 47.35
CA LEU A 14 25.16 -13.24 47.38
C LEU A 14 24.91 -12.51 46.05
N ALA A 15 25.96 -11.95 45.42
CA ALA A 15 25.87 -11.34 44.09
C ALA A 15 25.49 -12.36 43.00
N VAL A 16 26.07 -13.57 43.04
CA VAL A 16 25.70 -14.66 42.12
C VAL A 16 24.27 -15.13 42.37
N ALA A 17 23.83 -15.22 43.62
CA ALA A 17 22.46 -15.60 43.97
C ALA A 17 21.43 -14.54 43.52
N VAL A 18 21.75 -13.25 43.61
CA VAL A 18 20.90 -12.17 43.09
C VAL A 18 20.85 -12.20 41.56
N LEU A 19 21.98 -12.42 40.88
CA LEU A 19 22.02 -12.55 39.42
C LEU A 19 21.28 -13.79 38.92
N ALA A 20 21.36 -14.92 39.64
CA ALA A 20 20.61 -16.13 39.35
C ALA A 20 19.11 -15.98 39.70
N GLY A 21 18.78 -15.22 40.74
CA GLY A 21 17.41 -14.90 41.17
C GLY A 21 16.67 -13.95 40.22
N CYS A 22 17.39 -13.10 39.47
CA CYS A 22 16.82 -12.27 38.41
C CYS A 22 16.42 -13.07 37.14
N ALA A 23 16.78 -14.34 37.05
CA ALA A 23 16.22 -15.28 36.07
C ALA A 23 14.89 -15.93 36.55
N GLY A 24 14.27 -15.35 37.58
CA GLY A 24 12.95 -15.71 38.08
C GLY A 24 11.93 -15.68 36.95
N GLY A 25 11.50 -16.87 36.53
CA GLY A 25 10.47 -17.10 35.52
C GLY A 25 9.16 -16.47 35.95
N GLY A 26 8.95 -15.21 35.55
CA GLY A 26 7.63 -14.61 35.54
C GLY A 26 6.66 -15.50 34.74
N PRO A 27 5.35 -15.42 35.01
CA PRO A 27 4.35 -16.15 34.24
C PRO A 27 4.60 -15.91 32.76
N ALA A 28 4.64 -17.01 31.98
CA ALA A 28 4.93 -16.92 30.55
C ALA A 28 4.00 -15.88 29.92
N PRO A 29 4.53 -14.90 29.16
CA PRO A 29 3.73 -13.82 28.63
C PRO A 29 2.57 -14.41 27.79
N PRO A 30 1.39 -13.78 27.85
CA PRO A 30 0.22 -14.27 27.13
C PRO A 30 0.56 -14.39 25.64
N GLN A 31 0.28 -15.55 25.06
CA GLN A 31 0.56 -15.81 23.65
C GLN A 31 -0.39 -14.96 22.80
N ARG A 32 0.17 -14.01 22.07
CA ARG A 32 -0.58 -13.10 21.20
C ARG A 32 -0.02 -13.22 19.80
N ALA A 33 -0.90 -13.42 18.84
CA ALA A 33 -0.56 -13.36 17.44
C ALA A 33 -1.40 -12.30 16.75
N TRP A 34 -0.85 -11.69 15.72
CA TRP A 34 -1.65 -10.98 14.73
C TRP A 34 -1.03 -11.23 13.37
N PHE A 35 -1.87 -11.27 12.34
CA PHE A 35 -1.39 -11.38 10.99
C PHE A 35 -2.05 -10.35 10.09
N ARG A 36 -1.24 -9.80 9.18
CA ARG A 36 -1.70 -8.84 8.17
C ARG A 36 -1.70 -9.54 6.82
N VAL A 37 -2.86 -9.54 6.18
CA VAL A 37 -3.06 -9.95 4.81
C VAL A 37 -3.08 -8.71 3.93
N VAL A 38 -2.15 -8.61 2.99
CA VAL A 38 -2.12 -7.55 1.98
C VAL A 38 -2.41 -8.18 0.63
N ILE A 39 -3.55 -7.83 0.03
CA ILE A 39 -3.88 -8.26 -1.32
C ILE A 39 -3.19 -7.33 -2.31
N LEU A 40 -2.38 -7.89 -3.20
CA LEU A 40 -1.64 -7.13 -4.20
C LEU A 40 -2.46 -7.04 -5.50
N PRO A 41 -2.26 -5.98 -6.29
CA PRO A 41 -2.98 -5.78 -7.54
C PRO A 41 -2.65 -6.82 -8.62
N ASP A 42 -1.52 -7.52 -8.54
CA ASP A 42 -1.07 -8.49 -9.55
C ASP A 42 -1.60 -9.92 -9.36
N GLY A 43 -2.63 -10.11 -8.53
CA GLY A 43 -3.16 -11.43 -8.18
C GLY A 43 -2.44 -12.10 -7.00
N ASN A 44 -1.34 -11.53 -6.50
CA ASN A 44 -0.60 -12.09 -5.36
C ASN A 44 -1.15 -11.57 -4.02
N ALA A 45 -0.71 -12.16 -2.91
CA ALA A 45 -0.95 -11.66 -1.57
C ALA A 45 0.30 -11.79 -0.70
N LEU A 46 0.39 -10.95 0.33
CA LEU A 46 1.37 -11.06 1.40
C LEU A 46 0.66 -11.40 2.70
N LEU A 47 1.20 -12.33 3.47
CA LEU A 47 0.79 -12.60 4.84
C LEU A 47 1.96 -12.36 5.78
N ASP A 48 1.85 -11.31 6.60
CA ASP A 48 2.83 -10.97 7.62
C ASP A 48 2.33 -11.50 8.97
N LEU A 49 2.96 -12.55 9.50
CA LEU A 49 2.62 -13.14 10.81
C LEU A 49 3.56 -12.61 11.89
N HIS A 50 2.99 -11.91 12.86
CA HIS A 50 3.64 -11.50 14.09
C HIS A 50 3.12 -12.38 15.23
N ALA A 51 4.00 -13.18 15.81
CA ALA A 51 3.65 -14.09 16.90
C ALA A 51 4.58 -13.85 18.08
N ALA A 52 4.04 -13.34 19.17
CA ALA A 52 4.73 -13.22 20.45
C ALA A 52 4.29 -14.38 21.35
N GLY A 53 5.20 -15.31 21.64
CA GLY A 53 4.88 -16.50 22.41
C GLY A 53 5.99 -17.54 22.42
N ARG A 54 5.64 -18.79 22.76
CA ARG A 54 6.56 -19.93 22.89
C ARG A 54 6.97 -20.51 21.53
N LEU A 55 7.59 -19.70 20.68
CA LEU A 55 8.24 -20.15 19.44
C LEU A 55 9.74 -20.24 19.69
N ARG A 56 10.34 -21.41 19.41
CA ARG A 56 11.73 -21.71 19.79
C ARG A 56 12.74 -21.12 18.81
N SER A 57 12.32 -20.82 17.57
CA SER A 57 13.20 -20.36 16.51
C SER A 57 12.47 -19.59 15.40
N ASP A 58 13.21 -18.80 14.62
CA ASP A 58 12.71 -18.17 13.39
C ASP A 58 12.21 -19.20 12.34
N ALA A 59 12.74 -20.42 12.37
CA ALA A 59 12.27 -21.51 11.54
C ALA A 59 10.84 -21.94 11.93
N ASP A 60 10.54 -21.97 13.23
CA ASP A 60 9.19 -22.29 13.74
C ASP A 60 8.18 -21.21 13.35
N VAL A 61 8.56 -19.93 13.44
CA VAL A 61 7.70 -18.81 13.01
C VAL A 61 7.39 -18.93 11.52
N ARG A 62 8.41 -19.20 10.68
CA ARG A 62 8.22 -19.40 9.23
C ARG A 62 7.34 -20.62 8.92
N ALA A 63 7.55 -21.73 9.61
CA ALA A 63 6.75 -22.95 9.43
C ALA A 63 5.29 -22.73 9.85
N LEU A 64 5.06 -22.00 10.94
CA LEU A 64 3.72 -21.58 11.37
C LEU A 64 3.07 -20.66 10.34
N ALA A 65 3.78 -19.64 9.87
CA ALA A 65 3.29 -18.70 8.87
C ALA A 65 2.92 -19.40 7.54
N ARG A 66 3.72 -20.37 7.07
CA ARG A 66 3.38 -21.18 5.89
C ARG A 66 2.07 -21.97 6.08
N ARG A 67 1.89 -22.61 7.24
CA ARG A 67 0.66 -23.35 7.56
C ARG A 67 -0.55 -22.43 7.64
N VAL A 68 -0.40 -21.27 8.28
CA VAL A 68 -1.45 -20.23 8.34
C VAL A 68 -1.78 -19.74 6.92
N ALA A 69 -0.79 -19.46 6.08
CA ALA A 69 -1.00 -18.99 4.71
C ALA A 69 -1.71 -20.04 3.84
N ALA A 70 -1.28 -21.30 3.88
CA ALA A 70 -1.94 -22.40 3.17
C ALA A 70 -3.38 -22.61 3.63
N ALA A 71 -3.63 -22.49 4.94
CA ALA A 71 -4.96 -22.55 5.52
C ALA A 71 -5.85 -21.36 5.09
N THR A 72 -5.27 -20.16 5.02
CA THR A 72 -5.99 -18.92 4.67
C THR A 72 -6.36 -18.87 3.19
N PHE A 73 -5.49 -19.41 2.32
CA PHE A 73 -5.60 -19.34 0.87
C PHE A 73 -5.59 -20.74 0.24
N PRO A 74 -6.70 -21.49 0.29
CA PRO A 74 -6.74 -22.86 -0.21
C PRO A 74 -6.50 -22.97 -1.73
N GLY A 75 -6.77 -21.90 -2.50
CA GLY A 75 -6.55 -21.85 -3.95
C GLY A 75 -5.18 -21.35 -4.38
N ALA A 76 -4.28 -21.01 -3.45
CA ALA A 76 -2.97 -20.47 -3.80
C ALA A 76 -2.03 -21.56 -4.35
N TRP A 77 -1.27 -21.22 -5.39
CA TRP A 77 -0.39 -22.18 -6.06
C TRP A 77 0.95 -22.38 -5.33
N ALA A 78 1.50 -21.30 -4.77
CA ALA A 78 2.79 -21.34 -4.08
C ALA A 78 2.86 -20.32 -2.95
N ALA A 79 3.54 -20.70 -1.87
CA ALA A 79 3.79 -19.84 -0.72
C ALA A 79 5.28 -19.84 -0.36
N ARG A 80 5.94 -18.67 -0.42
CA ARG A 80 7.35 -18.52 -0.03
C ARG A 80 7.42 -17.72 1.27
N ALA A 81 7.92 -18.33 2.34
CA ALA A 81 8.10 -17.65 3.61
C ALA A 81 9.54 -17.22 3.85
N ARG A 82 9.71 -15.98 4.31
CA ARG A 82 10.98 -15.39 4.77
C ARG A 82 10.76 -14.69 6.10
N THR A 83 11.82 -14.61 6.91
CA THR A 83 11.80 -13.81 8.13
C THR A 83 12.20 -12.38 7.76
N GLU A 84 11.46 -11.41 8.25
CA GLU A 84 11.76 -9.98 8.13
C GLU A 84 11.74 -9.33 9.52
N ARG A 85 12.15 -8.05 9.59
CA ARG A 85 12.09 -7.24 10.81
C ARG A 85 11.32 -5.96 10.52
N ASP A 86 10.36 -5.64 11.38
CA ASP A 86 9.64 -4.37 11.36
C ASP A 86 9.80 -3.72 12.74
N ARG A 87 10.35 -2.50 12.79
CA ARG A 87 10.66 -1.78 14.04
C ARG A 87 11.42 -2.61 15.08
N GLY A 88 12.37 -3.44 14.61
CA GLY A 88 13.18 -4.33 15.45
C GLY A 88 12.48 -5.63 15.89
N LEU A 89 11.20 -5.83 15.57
CA LEU A 89 10.47 -7.05 15.88
C LEU A 89 10.53 -8.03 14.69
N PRO A 90 11.04 -9.26 14.89
CA PRO A 90 11.03 -10.26 13.84
C PRO A 90 9.61 -10.73 13.54
N PHE A 91 9.32 -10.94 12.26
CA PHE A 91 8.05 -11.50 11.80
C PHE A 91 8.28 -12.38 10.58
N ALA A 92 7.35 -13.28 10.30
CA ALA A 92 7.42 -14.11 9.10
C ALA A 92 6.51 -13.53 8.02
N ARG A 93 7.10 -13.13 6.89
CA ARG A 93 6.37 -12.75 5.68
C ARG A 93 6.23 -13.95 4.76
N VAL A 94 5.01 -14.22 4.32
CA VAL A 94 4.70 -15.23 3.32
C VAL A 94 4.18 -14.55 2.05
N GLU A 95 4.91 -14.73 0.96
CA GLU A 95 4.48 -14.33 -0.38
C GLU A 95 3.63 -15.44 -0.98
N ILE A 96 2.37 -15.14 -1.29
CA ILE A 96 1.38 -16.07 -1.80
C ILE A 96 1.14 -15.73 -3.27
N ARG A 97 1.48 -16.67 -4.16
CA ARG A 97 1.32 -16.48 -5.61
C ARG A 97 -0.08 -16.89 -6.05
N ARG A 98 -0.70 -16.05 -6.91
CA ARG A 98 -2.07 -16.27 -7.41
C ARG A 98 -3.07 -16.52 -6.28
N ALA A 99 -3.06 -15.64 -5.28
CA ALA A 99 -4.07 -15.65 -4.22
C ALA A 99 -5.48 -15.52 -4.81
N TYR A 100 -5.64 -14.77 -5.90
CA TYR A 100 -6.84 -14.71 -6.71
C TYR A 100 -6.50 -14.66 -8.20
N ARG A 101 -7.48 -14.96 -9.05
CA ARG A 101 -7.36 -14.83 -10.51
C ARG A 101 -7.72 -13.40 -10.91
N THR A 102 -6.80 -12.70 -11.57
CA THR A 102 -7.05 -11.37 -12.14
C THR A 102 -8.04 -11.45 -13.31
N GLY A 103 -8.76 -10.35 -13.56
CA GLY A 103 -9.79 -10.30 -14.60
C GLY A 103 -10.82 -9.19 -14.37
N PRO A 104 -11.94 -9.17 -15.11
CA PRO A 104 -12.94 -8.09 -15.04
C PRO A 104 -13.76 -8.09 -13.74
N ALA A 105 -13.93 -9.25 -13.10
CA ALA A 105 -14.63 -9.41 -11.83
C ALA A 105 -13.88 -10.41 -10.92
N PRO A 106 -12.66 -10.06 -10.45
CA PRO A 106 -11.87 -10.94 -9.60
C PRO A 106 -12.56 -11.10 -8.25
N SER A 107 -12.58 -12.35 -7.77
CA SER A 107 -13.03 -12.65 -6.42
C SER A 107 -12.00 -13.49 -5.67
N LEU A 108 -11.95 -13.26 -4.37
CA LEU A 108 -11.04 -13.93 -3.44
C LEU A 108 -11.85 -14.44 -2.25
N ARG A 109 -11.55 -15.67 -1.82
CA ARG A 109 -12.05 -16.22 -0.56
C ARG A 109 -10.88 -16.40 0.39
N ILE A 110 -11.00 -15.82 1.58
CA ILE A 110 -10.04 -15.89 2.68
C ILE A 110 -10.70 -16.75 3.77
N ASP A 111 -10.16 -17.94 4.00
CA ASP A 111 -10.66 -18.86 5.03
C ASP A 111 -9.91 -18.66 6.34
N THR A 112 -10.49 -17.86 7.25
CA THR A 112 -9.87 -17.65 8.56
C THR A 112 -10.08 -18.83 9.50
N ALA A 113 -11.00 -19.75 9.20
CA ALA A 113 -11.33 -20.86 10.09
C ALA A 113 -10.18 -21.85 10.20
N ALA A 114 -9.62 -22.23 9.06
CA ALA A 114 -8.45 -23.09 9.04
C ALA A 114 -7.24 -22.42 9.71
N ALA A 115 -7.05 -21.11 9.49
CA ALA A 115 -5.98 -20.34 10.11
C ALA A 115 -6.10 -20.29 11.65
N VAL A 116 -7.31 -20.04 12.17
CA VAL A 116 -7.59 -20.02 13.61
C VAL A 116 -7.32 -21.38 14.24
N ARG A 117 -7.73 -22.49 13.61
CA ARG A 117 -7.42 -23.84 14.10
C ARG A 117 -5.91 -24.09 14.21
N VAL A 118 -5.14 -23.68 13.20
CA VAL A 118 -3.68 -23.81 13.19
C VAL A 118 -3.03 -22.99 14.32
N LEU A 119 -3.51 -21.77 14.55
CA LEU A 119 -3.01 -20.88 15.59
C LEU A 119 -3.41 -21.34 17.00
N ALA A 120 -4.66 -21.76 17.19
CA ALA A 120 -5.18 -22.28 18.45
C ALA A 120 -4.44 -23.56 18.87
N ALA A 121 -4.13 -24.45 17.93
CA ALA A 121 -3.32 -25.66 18.17
C ALA A 121 -1.90 -25.34 18.68
N ARG A 122 -1.41 -24.10 18.50
CA ARG A 122 -0.14 -23.62 19.03
C ARG A 122 -0.25 -22.74 20.27
N GLY A 123 -1.46 -22.58 20.81
CA GLY A 123 -1.74 -21.82 22.03
C GLY A 123 -2.13 -20.36 21.81
N PHE A 124 -2.21 -19.90 20.55
CA PHE A 124 -2.66 -18.55 20.21
C PHE A 124 -4.20 -18.51 20.16
N ARG A 125 -4.83 -18.18 21.30
CA ARG A 125 -6.30 -18.18 21.44
C ARG A 125 -6.99 -16.89 21.00
N ASP A 126 -6.25 -15.77 21.01
CA ASP A 126 -6.74 -14.45 20.62
C ASP A 126 -5.80 -13.88 19.56
N THR A 127 -6.28 -13.82 18.32
CA THR A 127 -5.50 -13.38 17.17
C THR A 127 -6.20 -12.26 16.43
N THR A 128 -5.49 -11.19 16.08
CA THR A 128 -6.05 -10.14 15.22
C THR A 128 -5.64 -10.36 13.77
N MET A 129 -6.61 -10.42 12.86
CA MET A 129 -6.37 -10.37 11.42
C MET A 129 -6.58 -8.95 10.92
N ARG A 130 -5.65 -8.45 10.10
CA ARG A 130 -5.81 -7.20 9.36
C ARG A 130 -5.78 -7.47 7.87
N LEU A 131 -6.75 -6.97 7.12
CA LEU A 131 -6.79 -7.05 5.66
C LEU A 131 -6.58 -5.67 5.06
N ARG A 132 -5.63 -5.59 4.13
CA ARG A 132 -5.41 -4.43 3.28
C ARG A 132 -5.72 -4.83 1.84
N LEU A 133 -6.62 -4.08 1.22
CA LEU A 133 -7.02 -4.28 -0.17
C LEU A 133 -6.23 -3.36 -1.10
N PRO A 134 -6.08 -3.75 -2.38
CA PRO A 134 -5.61 -2.83 -3.41
C PRO A 134 -6.58 -1.65 -3.55
N SER A 135 -6.12 -0.56 -4.15
CA SER A 135 -6.86 0.69 -4.26
C SER A 135 -7.91 0.68 -5.38
N VAL A 136 -8.68 -0.40 -5.46
CA VAL A 136 -9.80 -0.58 -6.39
C VAL A 136 -11.10 -0.67 -5.62
N PRO A 137 -12.24 -0.27 -6.21
CA PRO A 137 -13.53 -0.52 -5.59
C PRO A 137 -13.68 -2.01 -5.25
N ALA A 138 -14.02 -2.30 -4.01
CA ALA A 138 -14.10 -3.66 -3.50
C ALA A 138 -15.32 -3.82 -2.59
N THR A 139 -15.96 -4.98 -2.67
CA THR A 139 -17.02 -5.39 -1.74
C THR A 139 -16.47 -6.51 -0.88
N VAL A 140 -16.50 -6.32 0.44
CA VAL A 140 -16.07 -7.33 1.42
C VAL A 140 -17.30 -7.86 2.13
N ARG A 141 -17.50 -9.17 2.08
CA ARG A 141 -18.54 -9.87 2.83
C ARG A 141 -17.87 -10.82 3.81
N ALA A 142 -18.12 -10.63 5.09
CA ALA A 142 -17.69 -11.55 6.14
C ALA A 142 -18.90 -12.33 6.63
N ASN A 143 -18.93 -13.64 6.42
CA ASN A 143 -19.95 -14.49 7.03
C ASN A 143 -19.57 -14.73 8.49
N THR A 144 -19.96 -13.82 9.36
CA THR A 144 -19.99 -14.06 10.81
C THR A 144 -21.43 -14.36 11.20
N GLY A 145 -21.70 -15.52 11.81
CA GLY A 145 -22.90 -15.63 12.65
C GLY A 145 -22.88 -14.48 13.67
N HIS A 146 -24.04 -13.89 13.98
CA HIS A 146 -24.27 -12.62 14.71
C HIS A 146 -23.49 -12.36 16.03
N ALA A 147 -22.61 -13.24 16.49
CA ALA A 147 -21.98 -13.20 17.81
C ALA A 147 -20.64 -12.42 17.91
N ASN A 148 -20.08 -11.89 16.81
CA ASN A 148 -18.73 -11.31 16.81
C ASN A 148 -18.63 -9.83 16.38
N THR A 149 -19.75 -9.10 16.29
CA THR A 149 -19.76 -7.66 15.98
C THR A 149 -19.49 -6.80 17.21
N GLY A 150 -18.35 -7.03 17.88
CA GLY A 150 -17.70 -5.98 18.65
C GLY A 150 -17.01 -5.04 17.67
N GLN A 151 -17.77 -4.07 17.14
CA GLN A 151 -17.27 -2.96 16.32
C GLN A 151 -16.45 -3.38 15.10
N ALA A 152 -16.99 -4.29 14.30
CA ALA A 152 -16.80 -4.15 12.87
C ALA A 152 -17.70 -2.97 12.49
N ASP A 153 -17.11 -1.82 12.15
CA ASP A 153 -17.77 -0.85 11.29
C ASP A 153 -18.07 -1.57 9.97
N THR A 154 -19.12 -2.39 9.96
CA THR A 154 -19.80 -2.85 8.75
C THR A 154 -20.62 -1.69 8.22
N GLY A 155 -19.97 -0.52 8.08
CA GLY A 155 -20.33 0.38 7.01
C GLY A 155 -20.10 -0.41 5.74
N GLN A 156 -21.16 -0.61 4.98
CA GLN A 156 -21.05 -0.83 3.55
C GLN A 156 -20.04 0.22 3.07
N ALA A 157 -18.81 -0.22 2.79
CA ALA A 157 -17.76 0.68 2.34
C ALA A 157 -18.09 1.04 0.90
N ASP A 158 -19.06 1.96 0.75
CA ASP A 158 -19.42 2.55 -0.51
C ASP A 158 -18.14 3.21 -1.05
N THR A 159 -17.63 2.60 -2.12
CA THR A 159 -16.81 3.24 -3.15
C THR A 159 -15.74 4.22 -2.66
N GLY A 160 -14.76 3.78 -1.85
CA GLY A 160 -13.52 4.56 -1.72
C GLY A 160 -12.59 4.27 -0.55
N SER A 161 -13.08 3.65 0.52
CA SER A 161 -12.22 3.43 1.69
C SER A 161 -11.37 2.17 1.54
N SER A 162 -10.17 2.33 0.98
CA SER A 162 -9.09 1.33 1.04
C SER A 162 -8.45 1.27 2.45
N GLY A 163 -9.28 1.39 3.50
CA GLY A 163 -8.85 1.36 4.89
C GLY A 163 -8.47 -0.06 5.35
N PRO A 164 -7.64 -0.20 6.39
CA PRO A 164 -7.33 -1.50 6.97
C PRO A 164 -8.59 -2.05 7.66
N LEU A 165 -9.09 -3.19 7.17
CA LEU A 165 -10.16 -3.94 7.84
C LEU A 165 -9.53 -4.85 8.89
N ALA A 166 -10.12 -4.93 10.08
CA ALA A 166 -9.60 -5.75 11.16
C ALA A 166 -10.68 -6.65 11.76
N TRP A 167 -10.33 -7.91 12.00
CA TRP A 167 -11.18 -8.87 12.72
C TRP A 167 -10.40 -9.44 13.89
N ARG A 168 -11.05 -9.54 15.04
CA ARG A 168 -10.53 -10.29 16.18
C ARG A 168 -11.01 -11.73 16.08
N LEU A 169 -10.07 -12.64 15.95
CA LEU A 169 -10.29 -14.07 15.78
C LEU A 169 -10.07 -14.75 17.14
N ARG A 170 -11.16 -15.25 17.73
CA ARG A 170 -11.14 -16.01 18.97
C ARG A 170 -11.30 -17.50 18.67
N ALA A 171 -10.59 -18.35 19.39
CA ALA A 171 -10.71 -19.80 19.24
C ALA A 171 -12.15 -20.32 19.50
N ASP A 172 -12.87 -19.65 20.41
CA ASP A 172 -14.17 -20.10 20.92
C ASP A 172 -15.36 -19.53 20.12
N ALA A 173 -15.09 -18.80 19.04
CA ALA A 173 -16.10 -18.10 18.25
C ALA A 173 -16.01 -18.48 16.77
N PRO A 174 -17.14 -18.49 16.03
CA PRO A 174 -17.13 -18.87 14.62
C PRO A 174 -16.25 -17.90 13.82
N PRO A 175 -15.18 -18.39 13.19
CA PRO A 175 -14.23 -17.56 12.45
C PRO A 175 -14.86 -17.05 11.15
N PRO A 176 -14.67 -15.77 10.78
CA PRO A 176 -15.25 -15.20 9.57
C PRO A 176 -14.67 -15.84 8.30
N VAL A 177 -15.52 -16.31 7.40
CA VAL A 177 -15.09 -16.52 6.01
C VAL A 177 -15.25 -15.19 5.28
N VAL A 178 -14.14 -14.62 4.83
CA VAL A 178 -14.13 -13.31 4.16
C VAL A 178 -14.09 -13.52 2.66
N ARG A 179 -15.13 -13.05 1.97
CA ARG A 179 -15.20 -12.99 0.51
C ARG A 179 -14.96 -11.55 0.08
N VAL A 180 -13.99 -11.36 -0.81
CA VAL A 180 -13.64 -10.06 -1.38
C VAL A 180 -13.94 -10.11 -2.87
N GLU A 181 -14.79 -9.21 -3.34
CA GLU A 181 -15.07 -8.99 -4.75
C GLU A 181 -14.45 -7.67 -5.17
N LEU A 182 -13.53 -7.71 -6.13
CA LEU A 182 -12.88 -6.52 -6.65
C LEU A 182 -13.59 -6.07 -7.92
N ARG A 183 -13.69 -4.76 -8.15
CA ARG A 183 -14.31 -4.17 -9.35
C ARG A 183 -13.31 -3.21 -10.02
N PRO A 184 -12.34 -3.74 -10.78
CA PRO A 184 -11.39 -2.91 -11.48
C PRO A 184 -12.08 -2.01 -12.51
N ARG A 185 -11.64 -0.76 -12.62
CA ARG A 185 -12.12 0.20 -13.61
C ARG A 185 -10.94 0.74 -14.42
N PRO A 186 -10.36 -0.07 -15.34
CA PRO A 186 -9.14 0.32 -16.07
C PRO A 186 -9.35 1.58 -16.92
N VAL A 187 -10.58 1.84 -17.38
CA VAL A 187 -10.96 3.05 -18.12
C VAL A 187 -10.64 4.34 -17.33
N ARG A 188 -10.74 4.31 -16.00
CA ARG A 188 -10.38 5.49 -15.17
C ARG A 188 -8.90 5.82 -15.25
N TRP A 189 -8.04 4.79 -15.30
CA TRP A 189 -6.61 4.98 -15.50
C TRP A 189 -6.30 5.52 -16.90
N LEU A 190 -6.97 4.99 -17.93
CA LEU A 190 -6.80 5.49 -19.31
C LEU A 190 -7.21 6.97 -19.42
N ALA A 191 -8.34 7.35 -18.83
CA ALA A 191 -8.77 8.75 -18.78
C ALA A 191 -7.77 9.64 -18.03
N ALA A 192 -7.21 9.15 -16.91
CA ALA A 192 -6.18 9.87 -16.17
C ALA A 192 -4.87 10.01 -16.95
N MET A 193 -4.53 9.07 -17.83
CA MET A 193 -3.35 9.13 -18.70
C MET A 193 -3.54 10.00 -19.94
N ALA A 194 -4.76 10.07 -20.46
CA ALA A 194 -5.06 10.92 -21.61
C ALA A 194 -4.71 12.39 -21.33
N LEU A 195 -4.97 12.86 -20.12
CA LEU A 195 -4.73 14.26 -19.71
C LEU A 195 -3.24 14.67 -19.78
N PRO A 196 -2.28 13.97 -19.13
CA PRO A 196 -0.85 14.23 -19.29
C PRO A 196 -0.36 14.14 -20.73
N VAL A 197 -0.83 13.16 -21.51
CA VAL A 197 -0.42 12.98 -22.90
C VAL A 197 -0.90 14.14 -23.76
N LEU A 198 -2.15 14.58 -23.60
CA LEU A 198 -2.70 15.74 -24.29
C LEU A 198 -1.99 17.04 -23.87
N GLY A 199 -1.67 17.19 -22.58
CA GLY A 199 -0.89 18.32 -22.08
C GLY A 199 0.51 18.38 -22.69
N ALA A 200 1.24 17.27 -22.68
CA ALA A 200 2.57 17.16 -23.28
C ALA A 200 2.54 17.43 -24.80
N ALA A 201 1.55 16.86 -25.51
CA ALA A 201 1.37 17.11 -26.93
C ALA A 201 1.06 18.59 -27.21
N GLY A 202 0.22 19.23 -26.40
CA GLY A 202 -0.11 20.65 -26.52
C GLY A 202 1.09 21.56 -26.26
N VAL A 203 1.92 21.26 -25.25
CA VAL A 203 3.18 21.99 -24.99
C VAL A 203 4.15 21.82 -26.16
N GLY A 204 4.31 20.59 -26.66
CA GLY A 204 5.12 20.31 -27.84
C GLY A 204 4.65 21.08 -29.07
N LEU A 205 3.36 21.02 -29.40
CA LEU A 205 2.75 21.77 -30.50
C LEU A 205 2.91 23.29 -30.34
N GLY A 206 2.69 23.83 -29.14
CA GLY A 206 2.84 25.25 -28.85
C GLY A 206 4.28 25.74 -29.02
N PHE A 207 5.25 24.95 -28.58
CA PHE A 207 6.67 25.29 -28.67
C PHE A 207 7.24 25.10 -30.08
N PHE A 208 6.95 23.96 -30.72
CA PHE A 208 7.56 23.60 -32.01
C PHE A 208 6.84 24.18 -33.23
N VAL A 209 5.52 24.37 -33.18
CA VAL A 209 4.75 24.85 -34.36
C VAL A 209 4.56 26.37 -34.33
N ARG A 210 5.16 27.08 -33.35
CA ARG A 210 5.03 28.55 -33.15
C ARG A 210 3.58 29.08 -33.14
N ARG A 211 2.57 28.22 -32.96
CA ARG A 211 1.15 28.62 -32.91
C ARG A 211 0.79 29.05 -31.50
N ARG A 212 1.09 30.31 -31.17
CA ARG A 212 0.79 30.94 -29.85
C ARG A 212 -0.68 30.79 -29.44
N ILE A 213 -1.62 30.73 -30.39
CA ILE A 213 -3.06 30.57 -30.14
C ILE A 213 -3.37 29.27 -29.39
N LEU A 214 -2.57 28.21 -29.58
CA LEU A 214 -2.79 26.90 -28.94
C LEU A 214 -1.97 26.71 -27.65
N ALA A 215 -0.98 27.56 -27.39
CA ALA A 215 -0.06 27.41 -26.26
C ALA A 215 -0.75 27.66 -24.89
N LEU A 216 -1.65 28.64 -24.82
CA LEU A 216 -2.41 28.97 -23.61
C LEU A 216 -3.39 27.86 -23.18
N PRO A 217 -4.30 27.35 -24.04
CA PRO A 217 -5.18 26.25 -23.66
C PRO A 217 -4.41 24.97 -23.33
N ALA A 218 -3.30 24.69 -24.04
CA ALA A 218 -2.43 23.56 -23.74
C ALA A 218 -1.75 23.68 -22.36
N ALA A 219 -1.26 24.87 -22.00
CA ALA A 219 -0.68 25.11 -20.69
C ALA A 219 -1.73 24.95 -19.57
N GLY A 220 -2.93 25.49 -19.76
CA GLY A 220 -4.05 25.31 -18.84
C GLY A 220 -4.43 23.83 -18.63
N LEU A 221 -4.55 23.07 -19.72
CA LEU A 221 -4.81 21.62 -19.67
C LEU A 221 -3.70 20.85 -18.95
N SER A 222 -2.42 21.21 -19.17
CA SER A 222 -1.28 20.57 -18.52
C SER A 222 -1.27 20.80 -17.01
N VAL A 223 -1.58 22.02 -16.57
CA VAL A 223 -1.69 22.34 -15.13
C VAL A 223 -2.88 21.62 -14.51
N ALA A 224 -4.05 21.63 -15.17
CA ALA A 224 -5.22 20.89 -14.71
C ALA A 224 -4.92 19.38 -14.61
N ALA A 225 -4.23 18.80 -15.60
CA ALA A 225 -3.80 17.41 -15.57
C ALA A 225 -2.87 17.10 -14.39
N ALA A 226 -1.91 17.97 -14.09
CA ALA A 226 -1.01 17.80 -12.95
C ALA A 226 -1.73 17.92 -11.61
N ILE A 227 -2.64 18.88 -11.47
CA ILE A 227 -3.50 19.01 -10.28
C ILE A 227 -4.33 17.74 -10.10
N ILE A 228 -4.97 17.25 -11.16
CA ILE A 228 -5.76 16.01 -11.11
C ILE A 228 -4.88 14.80 -10.75
N ALA A 229 -3.66 14.72 -11.30
CA ALA A 229 -2.73 13.63 -11.01
C ALA A 229 -2.27 13.59 -9.53
N VAL A 230 -2.21 14.75 -8.87
CA VAL A 230 -1.87 14.87 -7.44
C VAL A 230 -3.10 14.71 -6.55
N ALA A 231 -4.21 15.35 -6.89
CA ALA A 231 -5.43 15.41 -6.09
C ALA A 231 -6.24 14.11 -6.14
N VAL A 232 -6.34 13.51 -7.33
CA VAL A 232 -6.79 12.12 -7.45
C VAL A 232 -5.56 11.27 -7.19
N PRO A 233 -5.60 10.27 -6.30
CA PRO A 233 -4.44 9.43 -6.06
C PRO A 233 -4.15 8.60 -7.32
N ALA A 234 -3.47 9.19 -8.30
CA ALA A 234 -3.23 8.60 -9.61
C ALA A 234 -2.30 7.38 -9.48
N GLY A 235 -1.38 7.44 -8.51
CA GLY A 235 -0.59 6.28 -8.06
C GLY A 235 -1.41 5.17 -7.41
N ARG A 236 -2.72 5.35 -7.16
CA ARG A 236 -3.63 4.27 -6.74
C ARG A 236 -4.43 3.69 -7.91
N GLN A 237 -4.45 4.34 -9.07
CA GLN A 237 -5.22 3.88 -10.22
C GLN A 237 -4.54 2.74 -10.98
N GLY A 238 -3.21 2.61 -10.90
CA GLY A 238 -2.46 1.51 -11.50
C GLY A 238 -2.93 0.14 -11.01
N ASP A 239 -3.38 0.06 -9.75
CA ASP A 239 -3.95 -1.16 -9.15
C ASP A 239 -5.11 -1.72 -9.99
N GLY A 240 -5.91 -0.84 -10.63
CA GLY A 240 -7.00 -1.24 -11.52
C GLY A 240 -6.55 -2.05 -12.72
N LEU A 241 -5.39 -1.72 -13.32
CA LEU A 241 -4.82 -2.46 -14.44
C LEU A 241 -4.30 -3.82 -14.01
N GLY A 242 -3.64 -3.87 -12.85
CA GLY A 242 -3.18 -5.13 -12.26
C GLY A 242 -4.33 -6.08 -11.99
N VAL A 243 -5.33 -5.59 -11.27
CA VAL A 243 -6.49 -6.38 -10.84
C VAL A 243 -7.29 -6.86 -12.06
N ALA A 244 -7.42 -6.01 -13.09
CA ALA A 244 -8.03 -6.36 -14.37
C ALA A 244 -7.24 -7.43 -15.17
N GLY A 245 -5.97 -7.69 -14.82
CA GLY A 245 -5.09 -8.60 -15.54
C GLY A 245 -4.46 -7.99 -16.79
N LEU A 246 -4.52 -6.66 -16.96
CA LEU A 246 -3.97 -5.95 -18.11
C LEU A 246 -2.46 -5.66 -17.97
N CYS A 247 -1.97 -5.57 -16.73
CA CYS A 247 -0.56 -5.31 -16.44
C CYS A 247 -0.09 -6.18 -15.26
N GLY A 248 1.18 -6.55 -15.24
CA GLY A 248 1.79 -7.30 -14.13
C GLY A 248 3.26 -6.93 -13.95
N GLY A 249 3.83 -7.28 -12.79
CA GLY A 249 5.26 -7.11 -12.52
C GLY A 249 5.76 -5.67 -12.75
N THR A 250 6.83 -5.53 -13.53
CA THR A 250 7.48 -4.24 -13.80
C THR A 250 6.56 -3.28 -14.58
N ALA A 251 5.77 -3.78 -15.53
CA ALA A 251 4.83 -2.95 -16.30
C ALA A 251 3.79 -2.30 -15.38
N LEU A 252 3.31 -3.04 -14.38
CA LEU A 252 2.39 -2.49 -13.37
C LEU A 252 3.06 -1.39 -12.53
N ARG A 253 4.32 -1.60 -12.11
CA ARG A 253 5.07 -0.56 -11.36
C ARG A 253 5.22 0.72 -12.18
N VAL A 254 5.57 0.59 -13.46
CA VAL A 254 5.67 1.73 -14.38
C VAL A 254 4.31 2.41 -14.55
N ALA A 255 3.25 1.64 -14.80
CA ALA A 255 1.89 2.18 -14.96
C ALA A 255 1.37 2.92 -13.71
N THR A 256 1.81 2.51 -12.52
CA THR A 256 1.49 3.17 -11.26
C THR A 256 2.24 4.49 -11.07
N ILE A 257 3.48 4.59 -11.59
CA ILE A 257 4.32 5.79 -11.43
C ILE A 257 4.14 6.77 -12.59
N ALA A 258 3.78 6.28 -13.78
CA ALA A 258 3.64 7.08 -15.00
C ALA A 258 2.78 8.35 -14.86
N PRO A 259 1.67 8.41 -14.10
CA PRO A 259 0.92 9.66 -13.98
C PRO A 259 1.73 10.77 -13.30
N LEU A 260 2.71 10.40 -12.45
CA LEU A 260 3.55 11.36 -11.73
C LEU A 260 4.55 12.06 -12.65
N THR A 261 4.81 11.54 -13.86
CA THR A 261 5.65 12.24 -14.84
C THR A 261 4.98 13.49 -15.40
N ALA A 262 3.67 13.66 -15.19
CA ALA A 262 2.97 14.89 -15.53
C ALA A 262 3.42 16.10 -14.69
N VAL A 263 3.89 15.87 -13.46
CA VAL A 263 4.30 16.93 -12.53
C VAL A 263 5.47 17.77 -13.06
N PRO A 264 6.61 17.19 -13.47
CA PRO A 264 7.70 17.98 -14.05
C PRO A 264 7.31 18.65 -15.37
N LEU A 265 6.43 18.04 -16.17
CA LEU A 265 5.93 18.62 -17.42
C LEU A 265 5.02 19.84 -17.20
N ALA A 266 4.36 19.93 -16.04
CA ALA A 266 3.52 21.06 -15.70
C ALA A 266 4.31 22.28 -15.22
N LEU A 267 5.55 22.14 -14.74
CA LEU A 267 6.36 23.27 -14.27
C LEU A 267 6.56 24.36 -15.35
N PRO A 268 6.99 24.04 -16.59
CA PRO A 268 7.07 25.03 -17.67
C PRO A 268 5.72 25.67 -17.99
N ALA A 269 4.63 24.90 -17.94
CA ALA A 269 3.28 25.40 -18.20
C ALA A 269 2.84 26.40 -17.11
N VAL A 270 3.12 26.12 -15.83
CA VAL A 270 2.87 27.03 -14.71
C VAL A 270 3.69 28.31 -14.87
N LEU A 271 4.98 28.20 -15.21
CA LEU A 271 5.83 29.38 -15.45
C LEU A 271 5.29 30.24 -16.59
N LEU A 272 4.87 29.62 -17.71
CA LEU A 272 4.28 30.33 -18.83
C LEU A 272 2.99 31.05 -18.42
N LEU A 273 2.10 30.40 -17.69
CA LEU A 273 0.87 31.02 -17.18
C LEU A 273 1.18 32.16 -16.19
N ALA A 274 2.14 31.97 -15.28
CA ALA A 274 2.54 32.98 -14.31
C ALA A 274 3.13 34.23 -14.99
N THR A 275 3.98 34.05 -16.02
CA THR A 275 4.53 35.18 -16.78
C THR A 275 3.46 35.95 -17.55
N MET A 276 2.46 35.25 -18.11
CA MET A 276 1.30 35.88 -18.76
C MET A 276 0.45 36.68 -17.77
N VAL A 277 0.12 36.11 -16.61
CA VAL A 277 -0.63 36.82 -15.56
C VAL A 277 0.14 38.03 -15.06
N CYS A 278 1.44 37.88 -14.83
CA CYS A 278 2.30 38.99 -14.39
C CYS A 278 2.30 40.12 -15.43
N ARG A 279 2.41 39.81 -16.73
CA ARG A 279 2.29 40.79 -17.82
C ARG A 279 0.91 41.45 -17.89
N LEU A 280 -0.17 40.72 -17.61
CA LEU A 280 -1.52 41.29 -17.60
C LEU A 280 -1.72 42.27 -16.43
N VAL A 281 -1.13 41.98 -15.27
CA VAL A 281 -1.30 42.77 -14.04
C VAL A 281 -0.32 43.94 -13.95
N THR A 282 0.92 43.75 -14.42
CA THR A 282 2.01 44.76 -14.29
C THR A 282 2.37 45.43 -15.62
N GLY A 283 1.83 44.94 -16.73
CA GLY A 283 2.11 45.50 -18.04
C GLY A 283 1.51 46.91 -18.16
N PRO A 284 2.23 47.87 -18.73
CA PRO A 284 1.65 49.16 -19.08
C PRO A 284 0.41 48.93 -19.96
N ASP A 285 -0.58 49.81 -19.83
CA ASP A 285 -1.83 49.79 -20.59
C ASP A 285 -1.56 50.18 -22.05
N VAL A 286 -0.81 49.32 -22.76
CA VAL A 286 -0.46 49.52 -24.16
C VAL A 286 -1.66 49.08 -24.96
N ARG A 287 -2.61 50.01 -25.16
CA ARG A 287 -3.60 49.94 -26.22
C ARG A 287 -2.89 49.62 -27.53
N SER A 288 -2.92 48.35 -27.94
CA SER A 288 -2.73 47.83 -29.31
C SER A 288 -2.01 48.78 -30.27
N ALA A 289 -0.79 49.21 -29.93
CA ALA A 289 0.11 49.78 -30.90
C ALA A 289 0.53 48.59 -31.75
N HIS A 290 0.00 48.54 -32.96
CA HIS A 290 0.29 47.57 -34.01
C HIS A 290 1.77 47.17 -33.90
N GLU A 291 2.07 45.91 -33.52
CA GLU A 291 3.42 45.36 -33.62
C GLU A 291 3.82 45.49 -35.08
N ALA A 292 4.59 46.54 -35.40
CA ALA A 292 5.18 46.69 -36.70
C ALA A 292 5.96 45.41 -36.97
N ARG A 293 5.56 44.68 -38.02
CA ARG A 293 6.32 43.55 -38.55
C ARG A 293 7.78 44.00 -38.60
N PRO A 294 8.73 43.26 -38.00
CA PRO A 294 10.14 43.60 -38.17
C PRO A 294 10.37 43.62 -39.68
N ALA A 295 10.67 44.81 -40.20
CA ALA A 295 11.13 44.96 -41.57
C ALA A 295 12.34 44.04 -41.73
N ASP A 296 12.50 43.48 -42.94
CA ASP A 296 13.60 42.62 -43.37
C ASP A 296 14.99 43.27 -43.16
N THR A 297 15.39 43.49 -41.92
CA THR A 297 16.78 43.75 -41.56
C THR A 297 17.40 42.37 -41.40
N GLY A 298 17.92 41.85 -42.51
CA GLY A 298 18.55 40.54 -42.65
C GLY A 298 19.77 40.33 -41.75
N VAL A 299 19.55 40.26 -40.45
CA VAL A 299 20.57 39.92 -39.45
C VAL A 299 20.04 38.74 -38.67
N PHE A 300 20.37 37.55 -39.18
CA PHE A 300 20.21 36.29 -38.47
C PHE A 300 21.20 36.24 -37.30
N TRP A 301 20.68 35.95 -36.10
CA TRP A 301 21.36 35.18 -35.05
C TRP A 301 20.39 34.14 -34.52
#